data_AF-G0TWB4-F1
#
_entry.id   AF-G0TWB4-F1
#
_cell.length_a   1.000
_cell.length_b   1.000
_cell.length_c   1.000
_cell.angle_alpha   90.00
_cell.angle_beta   90.00
_cell.angle_gamma   90.00
#
_symmetry.space_group_name_H-M   'P 1'
#
loop_
_entity.id
_entity.type
_entity.pdbx_description
1 polymer ?
#
loop_
_entity_poly.entity_id
_entity_poly.type
_entity_poly.pdbx_seq_one_letter_code
_entity_poly.pdbx_strand_id
1 'polypeptide(L)'
;MVTVSASIDFVPEAEQLALNASPYNVPSVGTVARPHGVDVDALMRDAASIRGTKPWNAPGRPSGEVRGLFIGINYYGTSAQLSGCCNDVKQVLGTLQKCGMPITSANILVDEDGFPGRSGQPTRHNILRHLAWLVLGEKPGDVLFLFFSGHNSADQGPPRRGRGVRP
;
A
#
# COMPACT_ATOMS: atom_id res chain seq x y z
N MET A 1 -7.53 27.73 -10.18
CA MET A 1 -6.33 27.63 -9.33
C MET A 1 -5.94 26.16 -9.27
N VAL A 2 -4.90 25.75 -10.00
CA VAL A 2 -4.36 24.39 -9.90
C VAL A 2 -3.49 24.37 -8.66
N THR A 3 -3.94 23.71 -7.60
CA THR A 3 -3.14 23.47 -6.41
C THR A 3 -1.93 22.64 -6.86
N VAL A 4 -0.75 23.26 -6.92
CA VAL A 4 0.50 22.53 -7.08
C VAL A 4 0.67 21.75 -5.79
N SER A 5 0.23 20.49 -5.77
CA SER A 5 0.58 19.57 -4.68
C SER A 5 2.10 19.54 -4.64
N ALA A 6 2.69 20.02 -3.55
CA ALA A 6 4.14 19.98 -3.38
C ALA A 6 4.61 18.53 -3.58
N SER A 7 5.62 18.33 -4.43
CA SER A 7 6.29 17.04 -4.58
C SER A 7 6.84 16.65 -3.21
N ILE A 8 6.54 15.44 -2.76
CA ILE A 8 7.10 14.93 -1.51
C ILE A 8 8.52 14.43 -1.82
N ASP A 9 9.48 14.74 -0.95
CA ASP A 9 10.83 14.20 -1.03
C ASP A 9 11.04 13.12 0.03
N PHE A 10 10.93 11.85 -0.40
CA PHE A 10 11.13 10.68 0.45
C PHE A 10 12.61 10.25 0.48
N VAL A 11 13.47 10.78 -0.39
CA VAL A 11 14.84 10.27 -0.58
C VAL A 11 15.70 10.43 0.67
N PRO A 12 15.77 11.60 1.35
CA PRO A 12 16.65 11.77 2.49
C PRO A 12 16.33 10.83 3.66
N GLU A 13 15.04 10.69 4.00
CA GLU A 13 14.61 9.81 5.08
C GLU A 13 14.82 8.33 4.72
N ALA A 14 14.54 7.94 3.47
CA ALA A 14 14.79 6.59 2.99
C ALA A 14 16.29 6.22 3.02
N GLU A 15 17.19 7.15 2.66
CA GLU A 15 18.63 6.92 2.73
C GLU A 15 19.12 6.75 4.18
N GLN A 16 18.61 7.55 5.12
CA GLN A 16 18.92 7.38 6.53
C GLN A 16 18.41 6.04 7.08
N LEU A 17 17.20 5.63 6.69
CA LEU A 17 16.64 4.34 7.08
C LEU A 17 17.44 3.18 6.47
N ALA A 18 17.88 3.30 5.21
CA ALA A 18 18.69 2.28 4.54
C ALA A 18 20.07 2.10 5.20
N LEU A 19 20.71 3.18 5.65
CA LEU A 19 21.98 3.12 6.38
C LEU A 19 21.85 2.41 7.74
N ASN A 20 20.68 2.50 8.36
CA ASN A 20 20.37 1.90 9.65
C ASN A 20 19.50 0.64 9.52
N ALA A 21 19.33 0.12 8.30
CA ALA A 21 18.44 -1.00 8.03
C ALA A 21 18.95 -2.24 8.77
N SER A 22 18.10 -2.75 9.66
CA SER A 22 18.36 -3.98 10.41
C SER A 22 17.06 -4.78 10.48
N PRO A 23 17.13 -6.12 10.55
CA PRO A 23 15.94 -6.93 10.80
C PRO A 23 15.22 -6.46 12.06
N TYR A 24 13.90 -6.35 12.01
CA TYR A 24 13.07 -6.11 13.20
C TYR A 24 12.32 -7.39 13.59
N ASN A 25 12.03 -7.50 14.89
CA ASN A 25 11.30 -8.65 15.41
C ASN A 25 9.84 -8.62 14.92
N VAL A 26 9.36 -9.74 14.40
CA VAL A 26 7.98 -9.95 13.99
C VAL A 26 7.43 -11.12 14.79
N PRO A 27 6.87 -10.88 15.99
CA PRO A 27 6.28 -11.95 16.78
C PRO A 27 5.11 -12.60 16.03
N SER A 28 4.99 -13.91 16.10
CA SER A 28 3.79 -14.58 15.60
C SER A 28 2.58 -14.13 16.39
N VAL A 29 1.52 -13.70 15.69
CA VAL A 29 0.21 -13.40 16.30
C VAL A 29 -0.71 -14.62 16.38
N GLY A 30 -0.20 -15.81 16.08
CA GLY A 30 -0.94 -17.06 16.08
C GLY A 30 -1.91 -17.20 14.91
N THR A 31 -2.92 -18.06 15.08
CA THR A 31 -3.98 -18.27 14.09
C THR A 31 -5.18 -17.37 14.37
N VAL A 32 -5.76 -16.81 13.31
CA VAL A 32 -6.84 -15.81 13.41
C VAL A 32 -8.19 -16.37 12.99
N ALA A 33 -9.27 -15.83 13.57
CA ALA A 33 -10.62 -16.18 13.14
C ALA A 33 -10.79 -15.93 11.63
N ARG A 34 -11.47 -16.84 10.93
CA ARG A 34 -11.68 -16.72 9.49
C ARG A 34 -12.43 -15.41 9.19
N PRO A 35 -11.87 -14.53 8.34
CA PRO A 35 -12.52 -13.27 8.04
C PRO A 35 -13.79 -13.50 7.23
N HIS A 36 -14.73 -12.57 7.34
CA HIS A 36 -15.89 -12.50 6.46
C HIS A 36 -15.46 -12.44 4.99
N GLY A 37 -16.33 -12.95 4.12
CA GLY A 37 -16.19 -12.84 2.68
C GLY A 37 -16.03 -11.38 2.23
N VAL A 38 -15.58 -11.22 0.99
CA VAL A 38 -15.41 -9.92 0.36
C VAL A 38 -16.49 -9.77 -0.69
N ASP A 39 -17.34 -8.75 -0.55
CA ASP A 39 -18.27 -8.32 -1.60
C ASP A 39 -17.49 -7.44 -2.59
N VAL A 40 -17.07 -8.07 -3.69
CA VAL A 40 -16.23 -7.41 -4.70
C VAL A 40 -17.01 -6.30 -5.43
N ASP A 41 -18.30 -6.50 -5.69
CA ASP A 41 -19.11 -5.52 -6.42
C ASP A 41 -19.30 -4.24 -5.60
N ALA A 42 -19.52 -4.38 -4.28
CA ALA A 42 -19.55 -3.23 -3.37
C ALA A 42 -18.22 -2.48 -3.37
N LEU A 43 -17.10 -3.20 -3.28
CA LEU A 43 -15.77 -2.58 -3.30
C LEU A 43 -15.47 -1.87 -4.61
N MET A 44 -15.87 -2.43 -5.75
CA MET A 44 -15.67 -1.78 -7.06
C MET A 44 -16.49 -0.49 -7.19
N ARG A 45 -17.69 -0.42 -6.60
CA ARG A 45 -18.46 0.83 -6.51
C ARG A 45 -17.75 1.87 -5.64
N ASP A 46 -17.25 1.46 -4.47
CA ASP A 46 -16.55 2.36 -3.56
C ASP A 46 -15.23 2.87 -4.17
N ALA A 47 -14.52 2.00 -4.89
CA ALA A 47 -13.24 2.30 -5.53
C ALA A 47 -13.31 3.49 -6.51
N ALA A 48 -14.44 3.69 -7.19
CA ALA A 48 -14.63 4.78 -8.13
C ALA A 48 -14.55 6.18 -7.49
N SER A 49 -14.78 6.27 -6.17
CA SER A 49 -14.66 7.53 -5.40
C SER A 49 -13.22 7.85 -4.99
N ILE A 50 -12.32 6.87 -5.03
CA ILE A 50 -10.95 7.02 -4.55
C ILE A 50 -10.14 7.84 -5.55
N ARG A 51 -9.31 8.74 -5.04
CA ARG A 51 -8.38 9.56 -5.81
C ARG A 51 -7.00 9.38 -5.20
N GLY A 52 -6.07 8.83 -5.99
CA GLY A 52 -4.65 8.87 -5.63
C GLY A 52 -4.05 10.22 -6.00
N THR A 53 -2.89 10.51 -5.44
CA THR A 53 -2.12 11.73 -5.71
C THR A 53 -0.82 11.39 -6.41
N LYS A 54 -0.30 12.31 -7.22
CA LYS A 54 1.03 12.16 -7.81
C LYS A 54 2.07 12.49 -6.72
N PRO A 55 2.92 11.54 -6.27
CA PRO A 55 3.77 11.77 -5.11
C PRO A 55 5.02 12.60 -5.45
N TRP A 56 5.59 12.43 -6.64
CA TRP A 56 6.74 13.19 -7.12
C TRP A 56 6.74 13.35 -8.64
N ASN A 57 7.57 14.27 -9.14
CA ASN A 57 7.85 14.39 -10.58
C ASN A 57 9.03 13.48 -10.97
N ALA A 58 8.89 12.77 -12.08
CA ALA A 58 9.91 11.88 -12.62
C ALA A 58 10.13 12.17 -14.12
N PRO A 59 11.33 11.89 -14.66
CA PRO A 59 11.65 12.18 -16.05
C PRO A 59 10.98 11.22 -17.06
N GLY A 60 10.57 10.03 -16.62
CA GLY A 60 9.94 9.02 -17.47
C GLY A 60 8.55 9.42 -17.97
N ARG A 61 8.25 9.10 -19.23
CA ARG A 61 6.90 9.15 -19.80
C ARG A 61 6.34 7.73 -19.92
N PRO A 62 5.50 7.27 -18.99
CA PRO A 62 4.91 5.96 -19.09
C PRO A 62 3.92 5.91 -20.27
N SER A 63 3.77 4.74 -20.88
CA SER A 63 2.81 4.48 -21.97
C SER A 63 1.36 4.40 -21.49
N GLY A 64 1.15 4.25 -20.19
CA GLY A 64 -0.14 4.21 -19.51
C GLY A 64 -0.04 4.79 -18.10
N GLU A 65 -1.04 4.51 -17.26
CA GLU A 65 -1.04 4.93 -15.86
C GLU A 65 -0.05 4.09 -15.04
N VAL A 66 0.65 4.72 -14.10
CA VAL A 66 1.51 4.03 -13.13
C VAL A 66 0.91 4.27 -11.75
N ARG A 67 0.14 3.29 -11.27
CA ARG A 67 -0.58 3.37 -9.99
C ARG A 67 0.16 2.64 -8.88
N GLY A 68 0.29 3.27 -7.72
CA GLY A 68 0.91 2.68 -6.53
C GLY A 68 -0.03 2.60 -5.34
N LEU A 69 -0.07 1.45 -4.67
CA LEU A 69 -0.69 1.29 -3.35
C LEU A 69 0.36 0.82 -2.36
N PHE A 70 0.60 1.61 -1.32
CA PHE A 70 1.59 1.33 -0.29
C PHE A 70 0.90 1.18 1.05
N ILE A 71 1.14 0.06 1.73
CA ILE A 71 0.48 -0.28 2.99
C ILE A 71 1.55 -0.62 4.02
N GLY A 72 1.57 0.09 5.14
CA GLY A 72 2.47 -0.17 6.26
C GLY A 72 1.68 -0.16 7.56
N ILE A 73 1.77 -1.22 8.36
CA ILE A 73 0.97 -1.35 9.59
C ILE A 73 1.87 -1.74 10.76
N ASN A 74 2.01 -0.84 11.72
CA ASN A 74 2.77 -1.05 12.95
C ASN A 74 1.91 -1.49 14.14
N TYR A 75 0.58 -1.45 14.04
CA TYR A 75 -0.36 -1.89 15.08
C TYR A 75 -0.10 -1.23 16.45
N TYR A 76 0.23 0.07 16.44
CA TYR A 76 0.61 0.83 17.64
C TYR A 76 -0.38 0.64 18.81
N GLY A 77 0.16 0.43 20.01
CA GLY A 77 -0.61 0.28 21.24
C GLY A 77 -1.32 -1.08 21.41
N THR A 78 -1.05 -2.06 20.54
CA THR A 78 -1.67 -3.39 20.61
C THR A 78 -0.65 -4.49 20.93
N SER A 79 -1.13 -5.70 21.25
CA SER A 79 -0.27 -6.88 21.41
C SER A 79 0.39 -7.34 20.11
N ALA A 80 -0.05 -6.83 18.95
CA ALA A 80 0.49 -7.13 17.64
C ALA A 80 1.48 -6.05 17.15
N GLN A 81 1.95 -5.17 18.04
CA GLN A 81 2.79 -4.04 17.65
C GLN A 81 4.09 -4.47 16.93
N LEU A 82 4.40 -3.77 15.84
CA LEU A 82 5.64 -3.83 15.06
C LEU A 82 6.29 -2.44 15.02
N SER A 83 7.59 -2.39 14.72
CA SER A 83 8.36 -1.12 14.68
C SER A 83 8.89 -0.74 13.31
N GLY A 84 8.79 -1.62 12.30
CA GLY A 84 9.47 -1.45 11.02
C GLY A 84 8.57 -1.17 9.81
N CYS A 85 7.27 -1.49 9.87
CA CYS A 85 6.45 -1.57 8.66
C CYS A 85 6.23 -0.21 7.98
N CYS A 86 6.02 0.86 8.75
CA CYS A 86 5.93 2.20 8.16
C CYS A 86 7.29 2.70 7.64
N ASN A 87 8.41 2.30 8.27
CA ASN A 87 9.75 2.60 7.77
C ASN A 87 10.04 1.86 6.46
N ASP A 88 9.54 0.63 6.29
CA ASP A 88 9.64 -0.10 5.03
C ASP A 88 8.93 0.65 3.89
N VAL A 89 7.76 1.24 4.17
CA VAL A 89 7.04 2.08 3.19
C VAL A 89 7.87 3.30 2.79
N LYS A 90 8.48 4.01 3.75
CA LYS A 90 9.36 5.17 3.47
C LYS A 90 10.53 4.77 2.59
N GLN A 91 11.20 3.65 2.90
CA GLN A 91 12.33 3.14 2.13
C GLN A 91 11.94 2.79 0.69
N VAL A 92 10.81 2.12 0.48
CA VAL A 92 10.33 1.77 -0.86
C VAL A 92 9.94 3.01 -1.65
N LEU A 93 9.22 3.96 -1.05
CA LEU A 93 8.86 5.23 -1.70
C LEU A 93 10.12 6.01 -2.12
N GLY A 94 11.09 6.17 -1.22
CA GLY A 94 12.36 6.84 -1.53
C GLY A 94 13.18 6.11 -2.59
N THR A 95 13.20 4.77 -2.57
CA THR A 95 13.87 3.96 -3.60
C THR A 95 13.22 4.17 -4.97
N LEU A 96 11.89 4.08 -5.07
CA LEU A 96 11.16 4.31 -6.31
C LEU A 96 11.33 5.74 -6.83
N GLN A 97 11.33 6.72 -5.93
CA GLN A 97 11.61 8.12 -6.28
C GLN A 97 13.04 8.29 -6.81
N LYS A 98 14.04 7.74 -6.12
CA LYS A 98 15.46 7.80 -6.52
C LYS A 98 15.72 7.09 -7.85
N CYS A 99 15.04 5.99 -8.12
CA CYS A 99 15.08 5.29 -9.42
C CYS A 99 14.34 6.04 -10.54
N GLY A 100 13.63 7.13 -10.24
CA GLY A 100 12.87 7.90 -11.23
C GLY A 100 11.62 7.18 -11.73
N MET A 101 11.01 6.31 -10.91
CA MET A 101 9.77 5.62 -11.25
C MET A 101 8.65 6.65 -11.49
N PRO A 102 8.02 6.67 -12.68
CA PRO A 102 7.07 7.72 -13.04
C PRO A 102 5.66 7.43 -12.54
N ILE A 103 5.48 7.33 -11.23
CA ILE A 103 4.18 7.11 -10.58
C ILE A 103 3.24 8.28 -10.92
N THR A 104 2.12 7.97 -11.56
CA THR A 104 1.09 8.95 -11.96
C THR A 104 0.07 9.16 -10.85
N SER A 105 -0.22 8.11 -10.06
CA SER A 105 -1.16 8.18 -8.95
C SER A 105 -0.80 7.17 -7.85
N ALA A 106 -0.78 7.61 -6.59
CA ALA A 106 -0.47 6.76 -5.45
C ALA A 106 -1.48 6.94 -4.31
N ASN A 107 -1.68 5.87 -3.54
CA ASN A 107 -2.31 5.91 -2.22
C ASN A 107 -1.40 5.25 -1.19
N ILE A 108 -1.28 5.88 -0.02
CA ILE A 108 -0.43 5.44 1.09
C ILE A 108 -1.33 5.20 2.31
N LEU A 109 -1.49 3.95 2.72
CA LEU A 109 -2.26 3.54 3.89
C LEU A 109 -1.31 3.14 5.01
N VAL A 110 -1.12 4.02 5.98
CA VAL A 110 -0.24 3.79 7.14
C VAL A 110 -0.91 4.21 8.44
N ASP A 111 -0.51 3.56 9.52
CA ASP A 111 -0.98 3.87 10.87
C ASP A 111 -0.01 4.76 11.67
N GLU A 112 1.09 5.20 11.05
CA GLU A 112 1.97 6.24 11.59
C GLU A 112 1.34 7.63 11.39
N ASP A 113 1.20 8.38 12.49
CA ASP A 113 0.73 9.75 12.44
C ASP A 113 1.79 10.70 11.90
N GLY A 114 1.36 11.72 11.16
CA GLY A 114 2.28 12.68 10.52
C GLY A 114 3.01 12.15 9.28
N PHE A 115 2.75 10.91 8.83
CA PHE A 115 3.39 10.36 7.64
C PHE A 115 3.11 11.20 6.38
N PRO A 116 4.14 11.64 5.62
CA PRO A 116 3.97 12.47 4.43
C PRO A 116 3.16 11.78 3.33
N GLY A 117 2.10 12.45 2.84
CA GLY A 117 1.28 11.90 1.74
C GLY A 117 0.33 10.77 2.16
N ARG A 118 0.13 10.54 3.46
CA ARG A 118 -0.84 9.56 3.99
C ARG A 118 -2.24 9.79 3.43
N SER A 119 -2.78 8.78 2.75
CA SER A 119 -4.14 8.76 2.19
C SER A 119 -5.19 8.31 3.21
N GLY A 120 -4.78 7.56 4.24
CA GLY A 120 -5.66 7.17 5.34
C GLY A 120 -5.14 6.01 6.18
N GLN A 121 -5.96 5.58 7.14
CA GLN A 121 -5.67 4.44 8.01
C GLN A 121 -5.76 3.09 7.25
N PRO A 122 -4.85 2.13 7.48
CA PRO A 122 -4.88 0.80 6.88
C PRO A 122 -5.91 -0.14 7.55
N THR A 123 -7.18 0.28 7.61
CA THR A 123 -8.27 -0.59 8.07
C THR A 123 -8.59 -1.65 7.01
N ARG A 124 -9.22 -2.77 7.41
CA ARG A 124 -9.68 -3.81 6.45
C ARG A 124 -10.51 -3.21 5.31
N HIS A 125 -11.48 -2.35 5.63
CA HIS A 125 -12.31 -1.72 4.61
C HIS A 125 -11.48 -0.84 3.66
N ASN A 126 -10.58 0.00 4.21
CA ASN A 126 -9.72 0.86 3.39
C ASN A 126 -8.76 0.06 2.50
N ILE A 127 -8.09 -0.96 3.02
CA ILE A 127 -7.19 -1.81 2.21
C ILE A 127 -7.96 -2.43 1.05
N LEU A 128 -9.13 -3.02 1.32
CA LEU A 128 -9.92 -3.69 0.29
C LEU A 128 -10.42 -2.75 -0.81
N ARG A 129 -10.95 -1.57 -0.45
CA ARG A 129 -11.41 -0.60 -1.48
C ARG A 129 -10.25 0.03 -2.27
N HIS A 130 -9.08 0.18 -1.66
CA HIS A 130 -7.91 0.69 -2.39
C HIS A 130 -7.27 -0.36 -3.29
N LEU A 131 -7.33 -1.65 -2.92
CA LEU A 131 -6.98 -2.75 -3.84
C LEU A 131 -7.91 -2.75 -5.06
N ALA A 132 -9.22 -2.57 -4.83
CA ALA A 132 -10.17 -2.41 -5.93
C ALA A 132 -9.87 -1.17 -6.80
N TRP A 133 -9.54 -0.02 -6.18
CA TRP A 133 -9.11 1.18 -6.92
C TRP A 133 -7.83 0.97 -7.73
N LEU A 134 -6.86 0.22 -7.19
CA LEU A 134 -5.59 -0.05 -7.87
C LEU A 134 -5.82 -0.74 -9.22
N VAL A 135 -6.78 -1.67 -9.27
CA VAL A 135 -7.11 -2.42 -10.49
C VAL A 135 -8.27 -1.82 -11.27
N LEU A 136 -8.97 -0.80 -10.77
CA LEU A 136 -10.18 -0.32 -11.45
C LEU A 136 -9.84 0.30 -12.82
N GLY A 137 -10.37 -0.27 -13.90
CA GLY A 137 -10.30 0.30 -15.25
C GLY A 137 -8.89 0.35 -15.84
N GLU A 138 -8.04 -0.60 -15.46
CA GLU A 138 -6.71 -0.80 -16.03
C GLU A 138 -6.77 -1.09 -17.54
N LYS A 139 -5.73 -0.62 -18.25
CA LYS A 139 -5.60 -0.75 -19.70
C LYS A 139 -4.24 -1.33 -20.08
N PRO A 140 -4.09 -1.91 -21.29
CA PRO A 140 -2.79 -2.29 -21.80
C PRO A 140 -1.78 -1.13 -21.72
N GLY A 141 -0.62 -1.38 -21.13
CA GLY A 141 0.42 -0.37 -20.92
C GLY A 141 0.41 0.30 -19.54
N ASP A 142 -0.63 0.07 -18.72
CA ASP A 142 -0.63 0.47 -17.32
C ASP A 142 0.34 -0.39 -16.48
N VAL A 143 0.88 0.20 -15.42
CA VAL A 143 1.72 -0.47 -14.43
C VAL A 143 1.11 -0.28 -13.05
N LEU A 144 0.86 -1.39 -12.35
CA LEU A 144 0.28 -1.39 -11.01
C LEU A 144 1.30 -1.89 -10.01
N PHE A 145 1.56 -1.12 -8.96
CA PHE A 145 2.49 -1.44 -7.89
C PHE A 145 1.75 -1.58 -6.56
N LEU A 146 1.95 -2.72 -5.89
CA LEU A 146 1.43 -2.98 -4.55
C LEU A 146 2.59 -3.28 -3.62
N PHE A 147 2.67 -2.54 -2.51
CA PHE A 147 3.57 -2.83 -1.41
C PHE A 147 2.80 -2.99 -0.12
N PHE A 148 3.09 -4.04 0.62
CA PHE A 148 2.49 -4.33 1.92
C PHE A 148 3.57 -4.75 2.90
N SER A 149 3.64 -4.08 4.06
CA SER A 149 4.43 -4.49 5.22
C SER A 149 3.54 -4.48 6.48
N GLY A 150 3.53 -5.59 7.21
CA GLY A 150 2.66 -5.83 8.35
C GLY A 150 2.64 -7.31 8.75
N HIS A 151 1.71 -7.71 9.63
CA HIS A 151 1.57 -9.10 10.04
C HIS A 151 0.95 -9.98 8.96
N ASN A 152 1.32 -11.27 8.97
CA ASN A 152 0.63 -12.34 8.29
C ASN A 152 0.22 -13.45 9.27
N SER A 153 -0.88 -14.14 9.00
CA SER A 153 -1.39 -15.21 9.87
C SER A 153 -2.26 -16.18 9.10
N ALA A 154 -2.29 -17.43 9.54
CA ALA A 154 -3.22 -18.42 9.02
C ALA A 154 -4.60 -18.29 9.68
N ASP A 155 -5.67 -18.54 8.91
CA ASP A 155 -7.01 -18.63 9.47
C ASP A 155 -7.28 -19.99 10.13
N GLN A 156 -8.17 -20.04 11.12
CA GLN A 156 -8.53 -21.27 11.84
C GLN A 156 -9.35 -22.28 11.00
N GLY A 157 -9.65 -21.99 9.74
CA GLY A 157 -10.58 -22.80 8.97
C GLY A 157 -9.88 -23.85 8.11
N PRO A 158 -10.63 -24.85 7.60
CA PRO A 158 -10.06 -25.88 6.74
C PRO A 158 -9.45 -25.27 5.46
N PRO A 159 -8.44 -25.92 4.84
CA PRO A 159 -7.84 -25.46 3.60
C PRO A 159 -8.93 -25.16 2.56
N ARG A 160 -8.85 -23.99 1.91
CA ARG A 160 -9.78 -23.67 0.83
C ARG A 160 -9.48 -24.61 -0.34
N ARG A 161 -10.37 -25.59 -0.62
CA ARG A 161 -10.39 -26.26 -1.92
C ARG A 161 -10.58 -25.16 -2.97
N GLY A 162 -9.65 -25.05 -3.92
CA GLY A 162 -9.72 -24.04 -4.96
C GLY A 162 -11.09 -24.08 -5.61
N ARG A 163 -11.84 -22.97 -5.56
CA ARG A 163 -12.92 -22.77 -6.53
C ARG A 163 -12.21 -22.70 -7.87
N GLY A 164 -12.39 -23.73 -8.70
CA GLY A 164 -11.94 -23.69 -10.08
C GLY A 164 -12.36 -22.36 -10.67
N VAL A 165 -11.39 -21.62 -11.22
CA VAL A 165 -11.66 -20.49 -12.09
C VAL A 165 -12.54 -21.04 -13.19
N ARG A 166 -13.83 -20.66 -13.19
CA ARG A 166 -14.69 -21.02 -14.32
C ARG A 166 -14.13 -20.28 -15.54
N PRO A 167 -13.89 -21.00 -16.65
CA PRO A 167 -13.33 -20.42 -17.86
C PRO A 167 -14.22 -19.32 -18.43
#